data_AF-A0A345HIP4-F1
#
_entry.id   AF-A0A345HIP4-F1
#
_cell.length_a   1.000
_cell.length_b   1.000
_cell.length_c   1.000
_cell.angle_alpha   90.00
_cell.angle_beta   90.00
_cell.angle_gamma   90.00
#
_symmetry.space_group_name_H-M   'P 1'
#
loop_
_entity.id
_entity.type
_entity.pdbx_description
1 polymer ?
#
loop_
_entity_poly.entity_id
_entity_poly.type
_entity_poly.pdbx_seq_one_letter_code
_entity_poly.pdbx_strand_id
1 'polypeptide(L)'
;MNTHAHTTNGRAPDRSPRRSRLRAPLAAALAGLVATGSLIALAGTAQAASTLGASAAASGRYFGTAVAANHLGESGYVSTLNTEFNSVTAENEMKWDATEPSRGSFTFGGADQVVNHARGQGMRVRGHTLVWHSQLPNWVGQLATADLRTAMNNHITQLMNRYKGQIHSWDVVNEAFQDGGSGARRSSPFQDKLGAGFIEEAFRTARATDPNAKLCYNDYNTDGVNAKSNAVYAMVRDFKARGVPIDCVGFQSHFNSQSPVPGDYQQNLQRFADLGVDVQITELDIAGSGTAQANSYSSVIRTCLAISRCTGVTVWGVTDKYSWRSGDTPLLFDGNYAKKAAYTAVLTALGGSPGGGGGGGGSASCTATYRAGTSWADRFNGEVTITAGTTAITTWTTTVTVRSPQKISTTWNGTPTWDTTGNIMTMKPAGNGTLAPGASTTFGFTIMTNGNTQPPTIGTCTTT
;
A
#
# COMPACT_ATOMS: atom_id res chain seq x y z
N MET A 1 -42.58 -62.73 37.33
CA MET A 1 -43.45 -62.51 38.51
C MET A 1 -43.85 -61.05 38.50
N ASN A 2 -45.01 -60.77 37.91
CA ASN A 2 -46.24 -60.26 38.57
C ASN A 2 -46.28 -58.72 38.58
N THR A 3 -46.89 -58.09 37.58
CA THR A 3 -48.34 -57.87 37.33
C THR A 3 -48.81 -56.58 37.98
N HIS A 4 -49.37 -55.66 37.18
CA HIS A 4 -50.79 -55.32 37.28
C HIS A 4 -51.25 -54.63 35.99
N ALA A 5 -52.26 -55.24 35.37
CA ALA A 5 -53.03 -54.72 34.26
C ALA A 5 -54.33 -54.11 34.80
N HIS A 6 -54.88 -53.12 34.10
CA HIS A 6 -56.33 -53.03 33.97
C HIS A 6 -56.72 -52.55 32.57
N THR A 7 -57.59 -53.36 31.98
CA THR A 7 -58.24 -53.31 30.67
C THR A 7 -59.56 -52.55 30.72
N THR A 8 -60.03 -52.05 29.56
CA THR A 8 -61.38 -52.22 28.97
C THR A 8 -61.53 -51.26 27.77
N ASN A 9 -61.54 -51.71 26.51
CA ASN A 9 -62.58 -52.36 25.68
C ASN A 9 -63.75 -51.48 25.22
N GLY A 10 -63.97 -51.44 23.88
CA GLY A 10 -65.23 -51.01 23.25
C GLY A 10 -65.06 -50.59 21.77
N ARG A 11 -64.88 -51.52 20.82
CA ARG A 11 -65.89 -52.17 19.95
C ARG A 11 -66.04 -51.47 18.56
N ALA A 12 -65.61 -52.19 17.52
CA ALA A 12 -65.80 -51.94 16.08
C ALA A 12 -67.23 -52.35 15.62
N PRO A 13 -67.51 -52.58 14.32
CA PRO A 13 -67.23 -51.86 13.05
C PRO A 13 -68.55 -51.62 12.25
N ASP A 14 -68.55 -50.88 11.13
CA ASP A 14 -69.56 -51.18 10.09
C ASP A 14 -69.14 -50.83 8.63
N ARG A 15 -69.25 -51.88 7.80
CA ARG A 15 -69.60 -51.98 6.37
C ARG A 15 -68.82 -51.23 5.27
N SER A 16 -68.11 -52.06 4.51
CA SER A 16 -67.83 -51.99 3.05
C SER A 16 -69.13 -52.23 2.23
N PRO A 17 -69.19 -52.41 0.87
CA PRO A 17 -68.14 -52.45 -0.18
C PRO A 17 -68.53 -51.84 -1.57
N ARG A 18 -67.61 -51.85 -2.55
CA ARG A 18 -67.77 -52.26 -3.99
C ARG A 18 -66.76 -51.50 -4.89
N ARG A 19 -65.79 -52.21 -5.50
CA ARG A 19 -65.74 -52.73 -6.90
C ARG A 19 -65.80 -51.61 -7.95
N SER A 20 -64.98 -51.51 -9.00
CA SER A 20 -63.90 -52.33 -9.55
C SER A 20 -63.30 -51.60 -10.78
N ARG A 21 -62.00 -51.76 -11.00
CA ARG A 21 -61.30 -51.94 -12.30
C ARG A 21 -61.29 -50.80 -13.35
N LEU A 22 -60.05 -50.35 -13.59
CA LEU A 22 -59.35 -50.21 -14.87
C LEU A 22 -59.94 -49.30 -15.96
N ARG A 23 -59.19 -48.24 -16.29
CA ARG A 23 -58.68 -47.88 -17.64
C ARG A 23 -57.83 -46.60 -17.56
N ALA A 24 -56.58 -46.67 -18.01
CA ALA A 24 -55.74 -45.52 -18.39
C ALA A 24 -56.05 -45.13 -19.87
N PRO A 25 -55.42 -44.11 -20.52
CA PRO A 25 -54.52 -43.03 -20.07
C PRO A 25 -54.90 -41.62 -20.67
N LEU A 26 -53.97 -40.64 -20.55
CA LEU A 26 -53.87 -39.30 -21.17
C LEU A 26 -54.59 -38.09 -20.51
N ALA A 27 -53.80 -37.18 -19.93
CA ALA A 27 -53.71 -35.76 -20.33
C ALA A 27 -52.52 -35.07 -19.64
N ALA A 28 -52.03 -34.01 -20.27
CA ALA A 28 -50.69 -33.43 -20.21
C ALA A 28 -50.33 -32.51 -19.01
N ALA A 29 -49.01 -32.47 -18.75
CA ALA A 29 -48.12 -31.32 -18.46
C ALA A 29 -48.34 -30.43 -17.22
N LEU A 30 -47.32 -30.31 -16.35
CA LEU A 30 -46.28 -29.26 -16.43
C LEU A 30 -45.23 -29.40 -15.30
N ALA A 31 -44.04 -28.86 -15.58
CA ALA A 31 -43.02 -28.32 -14.65
C ALA A 31 -42.02 -29.28 -13.97
N GLY A 32 -40.74 -29.07 -14.31
CA GLY A 32 -39.59 -29.60 -13.58
C GLY A 32 -38.32 -29.63 -14.42
N LEU A 33 -37.93 -28.50 -15.04
CA LEU A 33 -36.62 -28.39 -15.69
C LEU A 33 -35.52 -28.57 -14.65
N VAL A 34 -34.63 -29.52 -14.93
CA VAL A 34 -33.40 -29.80 -14.18
C VAL A 34 -32.49 -28.57 -14.28
N ALA A 35 -32.29 -27.89 -13.15
CA ALA A 35 -31.25 -26.87 -13.04
C ALA A 35 -29.88 -27.56 -12.91
N THR A 36 -29.21 -27.76 -14.04
CA THR A 36 -27.76 -27.93 -14.06
C THR A 36 -27.14 -26.62 -13.60
N GLY A 37 -26.71 -26.56 -12.33
CA GLY A 37 -25.97 -25.44 -11.78
C GLY A 37 -24.61 -25.35 -12.44
N SER A 38 -24.50 -24.52 -13.47
CA SER A 38 -23.24 -24.07 -14.02
C SER A 38 -22.49 -23.28 -12.95
N LEU A 39 -21.42 -23.87 -12.40
CA LEU A 39 -20.38 -23.14 -11.68
C LEU A 39 -19.69 -22.23 -12.69
N ILE A 40 -20.20 -21.01 -12.85
CA ILE A 40 -19.42 -19.92 -13.47
C ILE A 40 -18.33 -19.58 -12.46
N ALA A 41 -17.15 -20.17 -12.66
CA ALA A 41 -15.93 -19.62 -12.12
C ALA A 41 -15.79 -18.22 -12.72
N LEU A 42 -16.18 -17.19 -11.95
CA LEU A 42 -15.77 -15.82 -12.18
C LEU A 42 -14.25 -15.77 -12.00
N ALA A 43 -13.51 -16.18 -13.03
CA ALA A 43 -12.16 -15.70 -13.23
C ALA A 43 -12.29 -14.21 -13.49
N GLY A 44 -12.29 -13.42 -12.40
CA GLY A 44 -12.23 -11.97 -12.49
C GLY A 44 -11.02 -11.63 -13.36
N THR A 45 -11.25 -10.87 -14.44
CA THR A 45 -10.16 -10.21 -15.13
C THR A 45 -9.47 -9.35 -14.07
N ALA A 46 -8.26 -9.70 -13.68
CA ALA A 46 -7.45 -8.87 -12.81
C ALA A 46 -7.15 -7.59 -13.59
N GLN A 47 -7.94 -6.55 -13.39
CA GLN A 47 -7.60 -5.20 -13.81
C GLN A 47 -6.24 -4.87 -13.18
N ALA A 48 -5.22 -4.66 -14.01
CA ALA A 48 -3.90 -4.25 -13.53
C ALA A 48 -4.05 -2.93 -12.78
N ALA A 49 -3.84 -2.97 -11.47
CA ALA A 49 -3.88 -1.77 -10.64
C ALA A 49 -2.78 -0.78 -11.09
N SER A 50 -3.07 0.51 -10.94
CA SER A 50 -2.23 1.60 -11.43
C SER A 50 -1.27 2.20 -10.41
N THR A 51 -1.52 1.97 -9.12
CA THR A 51 -0.73 2.54 -8.01
C THR A 51 -0.12 1.43 -7.18
N LEU A 52 0.94 1.74 -6.42
CA LEU A 52 1.66 0.72 -5.64
C LEU A 52 0.75 0.05 -4.59
N GLY A 53 0.01 0.86 -3.83
CA GLY A 53 -0.93 0.40 -2.81
C GLY A 53 -2.05 -0.47 -3.39
N ALA A 54 -2.66 -0.05 -4.50
CA ALA A 54 -3.72 -0.84 -5.15
C ALA A 54 -3.18 -2.16 -5.72
N SER A 55 -1.97 -2.16 -6.30
CA SER A 55 -1.34 -3.36 -6.86
C SER A 55 -0.96 -4.37 -5.79
N ALA A 56 -0.42 -3.90 -4.66
CA ALA A 56 -0.17 -4.78 -3.52
C ALA A 56 -1.46 -5.36 -2.94
N ALA A 57 -2.52 -4.54 -2.84
CA ALA A 57 -3.81 -4.95 -2.29
C ALA A 57 -4.49 -6.08 -3.08
N ALA A 58 -4.24 -6.16 -4.40
CA ALA A 58 -4.74 -7.26 -5.25
C ALA A 58 -4.23 -8.64 -4.79
N SER A 59 -3.13 -8.70 -4.05
CA SER A 59 -2.57 -9.91 -3.44
C SER A 59 -2.80 -10.02 -1.93
N GLY A 60 -3.67 -9.17 -1.36
CA GLY A 60 -3.93 -9.09 0.08
C GLY A 60 -2.85 -8.37 0.89
N ARG A 61 -1.85 -7.77 0.23
CA ARG A 61 -0.71 -7.10 0.86
C ARG A 61 -0.90 -5.59 0.93
N TYR A 62 -0.20 -4.94 1.85
CA TYR A 62 -0.08 -3.48 1.85
C TYR A 62 1.19 -3.03 1.12
N PHE A 63 1.17 -1.81 0.59
CA PHE A 63 2.36 -1.07 0.17
C PHE A 63 2.34 0.29 0.88
N GLY A 64 3.30 0.51 1.77
CA GLY A 64 3.35 1.66 2.65
C GLY A 64 4.60 2.51 2.48
N THR A 65 4.63 3.60 3.24
CA THR A 65 5.78 4.51 3.30
C THR A 65 5.94 5.11 4.69
N ALA A 66 7.19 5.42 5.08
CA ALA A 66 7.48 6.22 6.25
C ALA A 66 7.13 7.71 5.99
N VAL A 67 6.51 8.35 6.98
CA VAL A 67 6.00 9.72 6.90
C VAL A 67 6.42 10.52 8.12
N ALA A 68 6.88 11.75 7.90
CA ALA A 68 7.08 12.73 8.95
C ALA A 68 5.97 13.80 8.92
N ALA A 69 5.47 14.17 10.09
CA ALA A 69 4.31 15.04 10.25
C ALA A 69 4.53 16.45 9.66
N ASN A 70 5.76 16.96 9.74
CA ASN A 70 6.16 18.27 9.22
C ASN A 70 6.09 18.37 7.69
N HIS A 71 5.98 17.25 6.96
CA HIS A 71 5.84 17.23 5.49
C HIS A 71 4.37 17.15 5.02
N LEU A 72 3.42 16.93 5.92
CA LEU A 72 2.00 16.84 5.58
C LEU A 72 1.37 18.17 5.12
N GLY A 73 2.11 19.28 5.23
CA GLY A 73 1.73 20.58 4.64
C GLY A 73 2.16 20.77 3.19
N GLU A 74 3.03 19.91 2.64
CA GLU A 74 3.53 20.04 1.27
C GLU A 74 2.64 19.29 0.27
N SER A 75 2.12 20.00 -0.73
CA SER A 75 1.16 19.45 -1.70
C SER A 75 1.71 18.30 -2.52
N GLY A 76 2.95 18.39 -3.00
CA GLY A 76 3.61 17.32 -3.76
C GLY A 76 3.80 16.05 -2.94
N TYR A 77 4.18 16.22 -1.67
CA TYR A 77 4.35 15.13 -0.71
C TYR A 77 3.03 14.40 -0.45
N VAL A 78 1.99 15.14 -0.06
CA VAL A 78 0.67 14.58 0.27
C VAL A 78 -0.01 13.96 -0.95
N SER A 79 0.10 14.59 -2.13
CA SER A 79 -0.45 14.04 -3.36
C SER A 79 0.16 12.68 -3.70
N THR A 80 1.50 12.57 -3.60
CA THR A 80 2.23 11.32 -3.83
C THR A 80 1.85 10.26 -2.78
N LEU A 81 1.83 10.66 -1.50
CA LEU A 81 1.45 9.80 -0.38
C LEU A 81 0.06 9.19 -0.58
N ASN A 82 -0.95 10.03 -0.85
CA ASN A 82 -2.34 9.61 -0.94
C ASN A 82 -2.64 8.78 -2.20
N THR A 83 -1.89 9.00 -3.28
CA THR A 83 -2.10 8.28 -4.53
C THR A 83 -1.48 6.88 -4.48
N GLU A 84 -0.27 6.77 -3.95
CA GLU A 84 0.58 5.61 -4.21
C GLU A 84 0.60 4.60 -3.06
N PHE A 85 0.22 4.98 -1.85
CA PHE A 85 0.38 4.13 -0.66
C PHE A 85 -0.94 3.85 0.05
N ASN A 86 -1.05 2.69 0.70
CA ASN A 86 -2.23 2.30 1.50
C ASN A 86 -1.89 1.95 2.96
N SER A 87 -0.66 2.25 3.38
CA SER A 87 -0.18 2.11 4.75
C SER A 87 0.86 3.19 5.05
N VAL A 88 0.93 3.64 6.30
CA VAL A 88 1.98 4.56 6.76
C VAL A 88 2.69 4.02 7.99
N THR A 89 3.93 4.45 8.17
CA THR A 89 4.68 4.37 9.42
C THR A 89 5.07 5.79 9.81
N ALA A 90 4.86 6.21 11.06
CA ALA A 90 5.41 7.49 11.52
C ALA A 90 6.93 7.35 11.64
N GLU A 91 7.70 8.20 10.96
CA GLU A 91 9.16 8.08 10.87
C GLU A 91 9.82 8.30 12.23
N ASN A 92 9.33 9.27 13.00
CA ASN A 92 9.90 9.62 14.31
C ASN A 92 8.86 9.89 15.40
N GLU A 93 7.64 10.28 15.01
CA GLU A 93 6.66 10.89 15.90
C GLU A 93 6.08 9.92 16.93
N MET A 94 6.28 8.61 16.75
CA MET A 94 5.86 7.56 17.68
C MET A 94 7.01 6.94 18.48
N LYS A 95 8.24 7.44 18.33
CA LYS A 95 9.39 6.99 19.14
C LYS A 95 9.28 7.54 20.57
N TRP A 96 10.04 6.96 21.49
CA TRP A 96 9.88 7.23 22.93
C TRP A 96 10.20 8.69 23.28
N ASP A 97 11.30 9.25 22.75
CA ASP A 97 11.65 10.66 22.98
C ASP A 97 10.57 11.66 22.52
N ALA A 98 9.89 11.36 21.42
CA ALA A 98 8.81 12.16 20.86
C ALA A 98 7.49 12.02 21.63
N THR A 99 7.25 10.87 22.26
CA THR A 99 5.95 10.55 22.89
C THR A 99 5.94 10.64 24.40
N GLU A 100 7.08 10.49 25.07
CA GLU A 100 7.22 10.64 26.53
C GLU A 100 8.55 11.33 26.90
N PRO A 101 8.73 12.61 26.52
CA PRO A 101 9.99 13.33 26.72
C PRO A 101 10.38 13.49 28.20
N SER A 102 9.41 13.38 29.12
CA SER A 102 9.60 13.37 30.56
C SER A 102 8.72 12.29 31.19
N ARG A 103 9.21 11.61 32.23
CA ARG A 103 8.54 10.46 32.86
C ARG A 103 7.07 10.77 33.19
N GLY A 104 6.15 10.02 32.59
CA GLY A 104 4.70 10.16 32.80
C GLY A 104 4.04 11.33 32.06
N SER A 105 4.80 12.17 31.35
CA SER A 105 4.29 13.30 30.57
C SER A 105 4.33 12.98 29.08
N PHE A 106 3.18 12.60 28.54
CA PHE A 106 3.06 12.18 27.14
C PHE A 106 2.70 13.33 26.20
N THR A 107 3.28 13.31 25.00
CA THR A 107 2.98 14.22 23.89
C THR A 107 2.61 13.43 22.65
N PHE A 108 1.45 13.70 22.07
CA PHE A 108 0.96 12.92 20.92
C PHE A 108 0.77 13.73 19.63
N GLY A 109 1.04 15.03 19.64
CA GLY A 109 0.67 15.93 18.53
C GLY A 109 1.15 15.48 17.15
N GLY A 110 2.45 15.18 17.00
CA GLY A 110 3.00 14.71 15.72
C GLY A 110 2.46 13.35 15.29
N ALA A 111 2.36 12.40 16.22
CA ALA A 111 1.83 11.07 15.92
C ALA A 111 0.32 11.11 15.60
N ASP A 112 -0.45 11.95 16.29
CA ASP A 112 -1.86 12.21 16.01
C ASP A 112 -2.04 12.78 14.59
N GLN A 113 -1.17 13.68 14.14
CA GLN A 113 -1.22 14.20 12.76
C GLN A 113 -1.07 13.08 11.73
N VAL A 114 -0.07 12.20 11.90
CA VAL A 114 0.17 11.08 10.98
C VAL A 114 -0.98 10.07 11.01
N VAL A 115 -1.43 9.67 12.21
CA VAL A 115 -2.53 8.71 12.37
C VAL A 115 -3.83 9.24 11.80
N ASN A 116 -4.19 10.49 12.10
CA ASN A 116 -5.41 11.11 11.60
C ASN A 116 -5.40 11.23 10.08
N HIS A 117 -4.27 11.62 9.48
CA HIS A 117 -4.11 11.66 8.03
C HIS A 117 -4.34 10.27 7.41
N ALA A 118 -3.64 9.26 7.91
CA ALA A 118 -3.75 7.89 7.41
C ALA A 118 -5.18 7.35 7.51
N ARG A 119 -5.82 7.52 8.67
CA ARG A 119 -7.20 7.08 8.91
C ARG A 119 -8.19 7.81 8.00
N GLY A 120 -8.01 9.11 7.79
CA GLY A 120 -8.82 9.90 6.86
C GLY A 120 -8.71 9.44 5.40
N GLN A 121 -7.60 8.80 5.04
CA GLN A 121 -7.37 8.21 3.71
C GLN A 121 -7.66 6.69 3.65
N GLY A 122 -8.16 6.08 4.73
CA GLY A 122 -8.38 4.63 4.80
C GLY A 122 -7.11 3.79 4.79
N MET A 123 -5.95 4.39 5.09
CA MET A 123 -4.66 3.72 5.15
C MET A 123 -4.51 2.93 6.46
N ARG A 124 -3.74 1.85 6.39
CA ARG A 124 -3.25 1.14 7.58
C ARG A 124 -2.16 1.97 8.27
N VAL A 125 -1.99 1.78 9.58
CA VAL A 125 -0.90 2.42 10.34
C VAL A 125 -0.04 1.35 10.98
N ARG A 126 1.28 1.44 10.78
CA ARG A 126 2.27 0.71 11.58
C ARG A 126 2.79 1.64 12.67
N GLY A 127 2.65 1.24 13.93
CA GLY A 127 3.22 1.95 15.06
C GLY A 127 4.70 1.61 15.22
N HIS A 128 5.56 2.62 15.17
CA HIS A 128 7.01 2.48 15.19
C HIS A 128 7.63 3.55 16.11
N THR A 129 8.19 3.19 17.26
CA THR A 129 8.29 1.86 17.89
C THR A 129 8.20 2.01 19.41
N LEU A 130 7.80 0.95 20.11
CA LEU A 130 7.54 1.01 21.55
C LEU A 130 8.81 0.94 22.40
N VAL A 131 9.76 0.07 22.06
CA VAL A 131 11.00 -0.12 22.83
C VAL A 131 12.19 -0.18 21.88
N TRP A 132 13.08 0.79 21.99
CA TRP A 132 14.29 0.89 21.19
C TRP A 132 15.45 1.46 22.02
N HIS A 133 16.67 1.09 21.66
CA HIS A 133 17.87 1.58 22.33
C HIS A 133 18.24 3.02 21.93
N SER A 134 17.74 3.48 20.79
CA SER A 134 17.95 4.83 20.24
C SER A 134 16.69 5.68 20.40
N GLN A 135 16.84 7.00 20.23
CA GLN A 135 15.76 7.99 20.41
C GLN A 135 14.99 7.78 21.72
N LEU A 136 15.77 7.50 22.77
CA LEU A 136 15.29 7.23 24.10
C LEU A 136 15.49 8.49 24.96
N PRO A 137 14.47 8.98 25.68
CA PRO A 137 14.64 10.14 26.53
C PRO A 137 15.71 9.89 27.61
N ASN A 138 16.52 10.90 27.90
CA ASN A 138 17.65 10.80 28.83
C ASN A 138 17.26 10.24 30.21
N TRP A 139 16.06 10.54 30.70
CA TRP A 139 15.60 10.08 32.02
C TRP A 139 15.49 8.55 32.11
N VAL A 140 15.20 7.86 30.99
CA VAL A 140 15.02 6.40 30.98
C VAL A 140 16.34 5.69 31.29
N GLY A 141 17.44 6.13 30.67
CA GLY A 141 18.76 5.54 30.86
C GLY A 141 19.28 5.63 32.30
N GLN A 142 18.79 6.60 33.07
CA GLN A 142 19.23 6.88 34.45
C GLN A 142 18.48 6.06 35.51
N LEU A 143 17.37 5.40 35.15
CA LEU A 143 16.55 4.68 36.12
C LEU A 143 17.24 3.43 36.68
N ALA A 144 16.96 3.10 37.94
CA ALA A 144 17.26 1.79 38.50
C ALA A 144 16.38 0.70 37.87
N THR A 145 16.77 -0.58 38.00
CA THR A 145 16.11 -1.73 37.36
C THR A 145 14.59 -1.77 37.58
N ALA A 146 14.10 -1.60 38.82
CA ALA A 146 12.67 -1.68 39.12
C ALA A 146 11.88 -0.52 38.50
N ASP A 147 12.43 0.70 38.56
CA ASP A 147 11.84 1.88 37.93
C ASP A 147 11.84 1.77 36.41
N LEU A 148 12.91 1.24 35.81
CA LEU A 148 13.02 1.06 34.37
C LEU A 148 11.97 0.07 33.85
N ARG A 149 11.78 -1.06 34.54
CA ARG A 149 10.72 -2.02 34.19
C ARG A 149 9.34 -1.36 34.22
N THR A 150 9.06 -0.62 35.29
CA THR A 150 7.79 0.10 35.46
C THR A 150 7.60 1.15 34.36
N ALA A 151 8.64 1.92 34.04
CA ALA A 151 8.62 2.92 32.98
C ALA A 151 8.36 2.29 31.60
N MET A 152 9.04 1.19 31.26
CA MET A 152 8.84 0.46 30.00
C MET A 152 7.41 -0.03 29.85
N ASN A 153 6.86 -0.69 30.86
CA ASN A 153 5.49 -1.19 30.78
C ASN A 153 4.46 -0.06 30.75
N ASN A 154 4.69 1.03 31.49
CA ASN A 154 3.84 2.22 31.44
C ASN A 154 3.85 2.87 30.04
N HIS A 155 5.05 3.03 29.45
CA HIS A 155 5.20 3.61 28.12
C HIS A 155 4.42 2.82 27.06
N ILE A 156 4.66 1.50 26.99
CA ILE A 156 3.93 0.58 26.10
C ILE A 156 2.42 0.74 26.29
N THR A 157 1.95 0.70 27.55
CA THR A 157 0.53 0.75 27.87
C THR A 157 -0.11 2.06 27.44
N GLN A 158 0.49 3.20 27.77
CA GLN A 158 -0.07 4.53 27.48
C GLN A 158 -0.08 4.82 25.99
N LEU A 159 1.03 4.53 25.29
CA LEU A 159 1.14 4.76 23.85
C LEU A 159 0.17 3.87 23.05
N MET A 160 0.11 2.57 23.39
CA MET A 160 -0.83 1.66 22.72
C MET A 160 -2.30 1.96 23.07
N ASN A 161 -2.62 2.36 24.30
CA ASN A 161 -3.99 2.76 24.66
C ASN A 161 -4.46 3.99 23.87
N ARG A 162 -3.58 4.98 23.65
CA ARG A 162 -3.89 6.18 22.85
C ARG A 162 -4.37 5.84 21.44
N TYR A 163 -3.78 4.81 20.83
CA TYR A 163 -4.02 4.39 19.44
C TYR A 163 -4.72 3.03 19.30
N LYS A 164 -5.33 2.53 20.38
CA LYS A 164 -5.98 1.22 20.41
C LYS A 164 -7.02 1.09 19.29
N GLY A 165 -6.94 0.01 18.51
CA GLY A 165 -7.83 -0.23 17.37
C GLY A 165 -7.58 0.64 16.13
N GLN A 166 -6.59 1.54 16.16
CA GLN A 166 -6.20 2.37 15.01
C GLN A 166 -4.93 1.86 14.32
N ILE A 167 -4.14 1.03 15.00
CA ILE A 167 -2.87 0.49 14.53
C ILE A 167 -3.07 -0.93 13.99
N HIS A 168 -2.55 -1.18 12.79
CA HIS A 168 -2.51 -2.51 12.18
C HIS A 168 -1.45 -3.39 12.85
N SER A 169 -0.23 -2.86 12.99
CA SER A 169 0.91 -3.56 13.57
C SER A 169 1.81 -2.63 14.38
N TRP A 170 2.37 -3.11 15.48
CA TRP A 170 3.38 -2.41 16.28
C TRP A 170 4.74 -3.09 16.12
N ASP A 171 5.77 -2.30 15.87
CA ASP A 171 7.15 -2.70 16.16
C ASP A 171 7.33 -2.58 17.67
N VAL A 172 7.16 -3.70 18.39
CA VAL A 172 7.16 -3.73 19.86
C VAL A 172 8.57 -3.55 20.40
N VAL A 173 9.53 -4.25 19.82
CA VAL A 173 10.95 -4.10 20.14
C VAL A 173 11.71 -3.95 18.83
N ASN A 174 12.52 -2.90 18.75
CA ASN A 174 13.35 -2.60 17.60
C ASN A 174 14.84 -2.87 17.92
N GLU A 175 15.55 -3.56 17.02
CA GLU A 175 17.03 -3.64 16.97
C GLU A 175 17.72 -4.12 18.27
N ALA A 176 17.16 -5.13 18.92
CA ALA A 176 17.69 -5.66 20.19
C ALA A 176 18.93 -6.57 20.04
N PHE A 177 19.38 -6.83 18.81
CA PHE A 177 20.62 -7.57 18.54
C PHE A 177 21.70 -6.65 17.98
N GLN A 178 22.95 -6.90 18.37
CA GLN A 178 24.09 -6.16 17.87
C GLN A 178 24.53 -6.67 16.50
N ASP A 179 25.26 -5.84 15.76
CA ASP A 179 25.87 -6.24 14.50
C ASP A 179 27.10 -7.15 14.72
N GLY A 180 27.52 -7.82 13.65
CA GLY A 180 28.69 -8.70 13.65
C GLY A 180 28.35 -10.20 13.81
N GLY A 181 29.39 -11.01 14.02
CA GLY A 181 29.30 -12.47 13.95
C GLY A 181 28.82 -13.20 15.21
N SER A 182 28.48 -12.48 16.27
CA SER A 182 28.18 -13.11 17.58
C SER A 182 26.71 -13.45 17.78
N GLY A 183 25.78 -12.72 17.13
CA GLY A 183 24.35 -12.81 17.43
C GLY A 183 23.99 -12.34 18.85
N ALA A 184 24.85 -11.55 19.50
CA ALA A 184 24.61 -11.12 20.87
C ALA A 184 23.51 -10.04 20.96
N ARG A 185 23.01 -9.85 22.19
CA ARG A 185 22.10 -8.75 22.49
C ARG A 185 22.83 -7.42 22.46
N ARG A 186 22.15 -6.38 21.97
CA ARG A 186 22.66 -5.02 21.96
C ARG A 186 22.64 -4.43 23.37
N SER A 187 23.73 -3.82 23.80
CA SER A 187 23.76 -3.03 25.05
C SER A 187 22.76 -1.88 24.94
N SER A 188 21.95 -1.75 25.98
CA SER A 188 20.92 -0.73 26.14
C SER A 188 20.51 -0.71 27.61
N PRO A 189 19.90 0.37 28.12
CA PRO A 189 19.38 0.39 29.49
C PRO A 189 18.50 -0.84 29.79
N PHE A 190 17.66 -1.26 28.83
CA PHE A 190 16.80 -2.43 28.95
C PHE A 190 17.61 -3.72 29.05
N GLN A 191 18.53 -3.97 28.11
CA GLN A 191 19.32 -5.19 28.11
C GLN A 191 20.25 -5.30 29.33
N ASP A 192 20.88 -4.19 29.72
CA ASP A 192 21.91 -4.18 30.75
C ASP A 192 21.31 -4.26 32.16
N LYS A 193 20.12 -3.68 32.38
CA LYS A 193 19.48 -3.62 33.71
C LYS A 193 18.33 -4.61 33.90
N LEU A 194 17.59 -4.96 32.85
CA LEU A 194 16.45 -5.90 32.91
C LEU A 194 16.81 -7.31 32.43
N GLY A 195 17.90 -7.44 31.65
CA GLY A 195 18.30 -8.71 31.04
C GLY A 195 17.41 -9.13 29.86
N ALA A 196 17.73 -10.25 29.21
CA ALA A 196 17.10 -10.67 27.95
C ALA A 196 15.57 -10.87 28.02
N GLY A 197 15.00 -11.04 29.23
CA GLY A 197 13.56 -11.19 29.45
C GLY A 197 12.74 -9.94 29.12
N PHE A 198 13.35 -8.76 29.01
CA PHE A 198 12.62 -7.50 28.74
C PHE A 198 11.83 -7.55 27.43
N ILE A 199 12.32 -8.30 26.43
CA ILE A 199 11.67 -8.41 25.13
C ILE A 199 10.35 -9.17 25.29
N GLU A 200 10.38 -10.35 25.91
CA GLU A 200 9.16 -11.11 26.18
C GLU A 200 8.17 -10.29 27.01
N GLU A 201 8.67 -9.61 28.04
CA GLU A 201 7.86 -8.74 28.88
C GLU A 201 7.16 -7.65 28.05
N ALA A 202 7.88 -6.97 27.16
CA ALA A 202 7.31 -5.96 26.27
C ALA A 202 6.20 -6.53 25.35
N PHE A 203 6.42 -7.71 24.76
CA PHE A 203 5.39 -8.38 23.93
C PHE A 203 4.15 -8.77 24.73
N ARG A 204 4.32 -9.28 25.96
CA ARG A 204 3.19 -9.63 26.83
C ARG A 204 2.41 -8.39 27.27
N THR A 205 3.10 -7.30 27.65
CA THR A 205 2.48 -6.01 27.98
C THR A 205 1.72 -5.44 26.78
N ALA A 206 2.32 -5.48 25.59
CA ALA A 206 1.68 -5.01 24.36
C ALA A 206 0.40 -5.80 24.05
N ARG A 207 0.45 -7.14 24.12
CA ARG A 207 -0.72 -8.00 23.89
C ARG A 207 -1.83 -7.76 24.91
N ALA A 208 -1.49 -7.56 26.18
CA ALA A 208 -2.47 -7.24 27.22
C ALA A 208 -3.16 -5.89 26.98
N THR A 209 -2.47 -4.94 26.35
CA THR A 209 -2.99 -3.60 26.07
C THR A 209 -3.90 -3.57 24.84
N ASP A 210 -3.45 -4.12 23.70
CA ASP A 210 -4.24 -4.25 22.48
C ASP A 210 -4.17 -5.69 21.93
N PRO A 211 -5.23 -6.51 22.14
CA PRO A 211 -5.26 -7.88 21.63
C PRO A 211 -5.44 -7.98 20.11
N ASN A 212 -5.82 -6.89 19.43
CA ASN A 212 -6.13 -6.91 17.99
C ASN A 212 -4.96 -6.47 17.11
N ALA A 213 -4.04 -5.65 17.64
CA ALA A 213 -2.86 -5.23 16.90
C ALA A 213 -1.89 -6.40 16.68
N LYS A 214 -1.26 -6.43 15.50
CA LYS A 214 -0.16 -7.36 15.22
C LYS A 214 1.11 -6.90 15.93
N LEU A 215 1.81 -7.80 16.60
CA LEU A 215 3.00 -7.50 17.39
C LEU A 215 4.25 -8.01 16.68
N CYS A 216 5.09 -7.09 16.21
CA CYS A 216 6.29 -7.39 15.43
C CYS A 216 7.57 -7.13 16.23
N TYR A 217 8.58 -7.97 15.97
CA TYR A 217 9.99 -7.62 16.22
C TYR A 217 10.57 -7.04 14.94
N ASN A 218 11.33 -5.93 14.99
CA ASN A 218 11.87 -5.27 13.79
C ASN A 218 13.39 -5.04 13.90
N ASP A 219 14.15 -5.27 12.81
CA ASP A 219 15.62 -5.13 12.83
C ASP A 219 16.24 -5.03 11.42
N TYR A 220 17.39 -4.37 11.32
CA TYR A 220 18.24 -4.32 10.11
C TYR A 220 19.33 -5.39 10.13
N ASN A 221 19.98 -5.61 8.97
CA ASN A 221 21.03 -6.63 8.79
C ASN A 221 20.56 -8.05 9.14
N THR A 222 19.25 -8.27 9.18
CA THR A 222 18.64 -9.58 9.41
C THR A 222 18.10 -10.19 8.13
N ASP A 223 18.34 -9.54 6.99
CA ASP A 223 17.78 -9.80 5.66
C ASP A 223 18.31 -11.11 5.03
N GLY A 224 19.56 -11.49 5.32
CA GLY A 224 20.18 -12.76 4.89
C GLY A 224 20.48 -13.69 6.06
N VAL A 225 20.88 -14.93 5.79
CA VAL A 225 21.29 -15.90 6.83
C VAL A 225 22.66 -15.50 7.39
N ASN A 226 22.68 -15.04 8.63
CA ASN A 226 23.88 -14.64 9.34
C ASN A 226 23.71 -14.84 10.86
N ALA A 227 24.73 -14.51 11.65
CA ALA A 227 24.69 -14.68 13.10
C ALA A 227 23.56 -13.88 13.77
N LYS A 228 23.28 -12.65 13.31
CA LYS A 228 22.22 -11.79 13.83
C LYS A 228 20.83 -12.35 13.52
N SER A 229 20.57 -12.69 12.25
CA SER A 229 19.29 -13.29 11.86
C SER A 229 19.08 -14.68 12.46
N ASN A 230 20.14 -15.47 12.68
CA ASN A 230 20.06 -16.73 13.43
C ASN A 230 19.64 -16.52 14.89
N ALA A 231 20.13 -15.48 15.54
CA ALA A 231 19.78 -15.17 16.92
C ALA A 231 18.33 -14.66 17.04
N VAL A 232 17.88 -13.83 16.10
CA VAL A 232 16.47 -13.41 15.99
C VAL A 232 15.57 -14.62 15.73
N TYR A 233 15.96 -15.50 14.80
CA TYR A 233 15.24 -16.75 14.50
C TYR A 233 15.10 -17.63 15.74
N ALA A 234 16.19 -17.82 16.50
CA ALA A 234 16.17 -18.60 17.73
C ALA A 234 15.22 -18.01 18.77
N MET A 235 15.21 -16.67 18.93
CA MET A 235 14.27 -15.97 19.81
C MET A 235 12.82 -16.16 19.38
N VAL A 236 12.50 -15.97 18.10
CA VAL A 236 11.14 -16.13 17.57
C VAL A 236 10.67 -17.57 17.77
N ARG A 237 11.53 -18.56 17.46
CA ARG A 237 11.22 -19.99 17.67
C ARG A 237 10.91 -20.29 19.14
N ASP A 238 11.75 -19.80 20.06
CA ASP A 238 11.53 -19.96 21.50
C ASP A 238 10.21 -19.31 21.96
N PHE A 239 9.94 -18.08 21.50
CA PHE A 239 8.71 -17.36 21.81
C PHE A 239 7.47 -18.11 21.34
N LYS A 240 7.49 -18.63 20.11
CA LYS A 240 6.40 -19.45 19.57
C LYS A 240 6.20 -20.74 20.37
N ALA A 241 7.29 -21.41 20.78
CA ALA A 241 7.22 -22.62 21.59
C ALA A 241 6.62 -22.38 22.99
N ARG A 242 6.88 -21.21 23.60
CA ARG A 242 6.41 -20.86 24.94
C ARG A 242 5.13 -20.00 24.97
N GLY A 243 4.50 -19.77 23.82
CA GLY A 243 3.27 -18.96 23.72
C GLY A 243 3.47 -17.48 24.06
N VAL A 244 4.64 -16.92 23.78
CA VAL A 244 4.86 -15.46 23.80
C VAL A 244 4.18 -14.85 22.56
N PRO A 245 3.42 -13.75 22.70
CA PRO A 245 2.56 -13.24 21.63
C PRO A 245 3.33 -12.45 20.57
N ILE A 246 4.11 -13.14 19.74
CA ILE A 246 4.78 -12.58 18.56
C ILE A 246 4.03 -13.00 17.29
N ASP A 247 3.60 -12.01 16.52
CA ASP A 247 2.83 -12.24 15.29
C ASP A 247 3.68 -12.07 14.04
N CYS A 248 4.71 -11.22 14.07
CA CYS A 248 5.50 -10.87 12.90
C CYS A 248 6.97 -10.60 13.19
N VAL A 249 7.78 -10.70 12.13
CA VAL A 249 9.14 -10.16 12.08
C VAL A 249 9.24 -9.18 10.91
N GLY A 250 9.68 -7.96 11.23
CA GLY A 250 10.00 -6.90 10.30
C GLY A 250 11.47 -6.96 9.90
N PHE A 251 11.73 -6.92 8.60
CA PHE A 251 13.05 -6.80 7.99
C PHE A 251 13.16 -5.40 7.42
N GLN A 252 14.04 -4.58 8.00
CA GLN A 252 14.17 -3.17 7.60
C GLN A 252 14.58 -3.05 6.13
N SER A 253 15.51 -3.90 5.66
CA SER A 253 15.89 -3.96 4.25
C SER A 253 16.47 -2.66 3.69
N HIS A 254 17.31 -1.99 4.48
CA HIS A 254 18.18 -0.90 4.03
C HIS A 254 19.37 -1.47 3.24
N PHE A 255 19.42 -1.23 1.93
CA PHE A 255 20.46 -1.79 1.06
C PHE A 255 21.34 -0.72 0.41
N ASN A 256 22.58 -1.09 0.11
CA ASN A 256 23.55 -0.29 -0.61
C ASN A 256 24.62 -1.16 -1.27
N SER A 257 25.68 -0.56 -1.83
CA SER A 257 26.76 -1.31 -2.49
C SER A 257 27.61 -2.16 -1.54
N GLN A 258 27.67 -1.80 -0.25
CA GLN A 258 28.40 -2.55 0.79
C GLN A 258 27.53 -3.64 1.44
N SER A 259 26.20 -3.43 1.46
CA SER A 259 25.19 -4.37 1.95
C SER A 259 24.09 -4.52 0.87
N PRO A 260 24.35 -5.26 -0.22
CA PRO A 260 23.36 -5.47 -1.26
C PRO A 260 22.26 -6.43 -0.80
N VAL A 261 21.17 -6.53 -1.57
CA VAL A 261 20.13 -7.55 -1.35
C VAL A 261 20.80 -8.93 -1.30
N PRO A 262 20.71 -9.67 -0.18
CA PRO A 262 21.40 -10.95 -0.04
C PRO A 262 20.90 -12.00 -1.03
N GLY A 263 21.79 -12.85 -1.54
CA GLY A 263 21.41 -13.94 -2.46
C GLY A 263 20.47 -14.98 -1.82
N ASP A 264 20.43 -15.03 -0.49
CA ASP A 264 19.59 -15.91 0.32
C ASP A 264 18.40 -15.16 0.96
N TYR A 265 18.07 -13.95 0.51
CA TYR A 265 17.01 -13.10 1.09
C TYR A 265 15.67 -13.83 1.23
N GLN A 266 15.19 -14.48 0.15
CA GLN A 266 13.95 -15.27 0.19
C GLN A 266 14.04 -16.45 1.16
N GLN A 267 15.15 -17.20 1.15
CA GLN A 267 15.35 -18.34 2.04
C GLN A 267 15.29 -17.89 3.51
N ASN A 268 15.97 -16.79 3.82
CA ASN A 268 16.02 -16.26 5.16
C ASN A 268 14.64 -15.75 5.62
N LEU A 269 13.89 -15.00 4.82
CA LEU A 269 12.53 -14.58 5.20
C LEU A 269 11.59 -15.79 5.32
N GLN A 270 11.70 -16.78 4.43
CA GLN A 270 10.84 -17.97 4.44
C GLN A 270 10.97 -18.78 5.73
N ARG A 271 12.18 -18.96 6.28
CA ARG A 271 12.34 -19.71 7.55
C ARG A 271 11.59 -19.05 8.72
N PHE A 272 11.47 -17.72 8.76
CA PHE A 272 10.64 -17.06 9.79
C PHE A 272 9.15 -17.31 9.54
N ALA A 273 8.71 -17.24 8.28
CA ALA A 273 7.34 -17.63 7.91
C ALA A 273 7.02 -19.08 8.32
N ASP A 274 7.98 -20.00 8.20
CA ASP A 274 7.84 -21.41 8.58
C ASP A 274 7.67 -21.61 10.11
N LEU A 275 8.09 -20.64 10.93
CA LEU A 275 7.77 -20.62 12.38
C LEU A 275 6.32 -20.19 12.67
N GLY A 276 5.54 -19.84 11.64
CA GLY A 276 4.16 -19.42 11.78
C GLY A 276 3.99 -17.98 12.26
N VAL A 277 4.96 -17.11 12.00
CA VAL A 277 4.83 -15.65 12.09
C VAL A 277 4.71 -15.05 10.69
N ASP A 278 4.07 -13.89 10.58
CA ASP A 278 4.09 -13.10 9.36
C ASP A 278 5.48 -12.46 9.18
N VAL A 279 5.87 -12.22 7.93
CA VAL A 279 7.06 -11.40 7.64
C VAL A 279 6.65 -10.10 6.97
N GLN A 280 7.34 -9.01 7.27
CA GLN A 280 7.09 -7.69 6.70
C GLN A 280 8.40 -7.07 6.28
N ILE A 281 8.41 -6.41 5.13
CA ILE A 281 9.52 -5.55 4.72
C ILE A 281 9.14 -4.15 5.18
N THR A 282 9.92 -3.57 6.09
CA THR A 282 9.43 -2.48 6.95
C THR A 282 10.04 -1.12 6.67
N GLU A 283 11.24 -1.06 6.10
CA GLU A 283 12.00 0.20 5.95
C GLU A 283 12.79 0.22 4.63
N LEU A 284 12.21 -0.32 3.57
CA LEU A 284 12.92 -0.55 2.31
C LEU A 284 13.45 0.76 1.71
N ASP A 285 14.77 0.82 1.56
CA ASP A 285 15.46 1.80 0.74
C ASP A 285 16.69 1.14 0.10
N ILE A 286 17.04 1.54 -1.13
CA ILE A 286 18.15 0.93 -1.88
C ILE A 286 18.95 2.04 -2.53
N ALA A 287 20.16 2.30 -2.04
CA ALA A 287 21.04 3.33 -2.61
C ALA A 287 21.31 3.12 -4.11
N GLY A 288 21.41 4.21 -4.85
CA GLY A 288 21.73 4.24 -6.28
C GLY A 288 20.60 4.78 -7.14
N SER A 289 20.64 4.50 -8.45
CA SER A 289 19.63 4.92 -9.41
C SER A 289 19.61 4.00 -10.65
N GLY A 290 18.67 4.25 -11.56
CA GLY A 290 18.58 3.54 -12.84
C GLY A 290 18.25 2.05 -12.72
N THR A 291 18.71 1.28 -13.71
CA THR A 291 18.33 -0.14 -13.87
C THR A 291 18.80 -1.03 -12.72
N ALA A 292 19.98 -0.78 -12.15
CA ALA A 292 20.50 -1.60 -11.05
C ALA A 292 19.62 -1.47 -9.79
N GLN A 293 19.29 -0.25 -9.39
CA GLN A 293 18.36 0.00 -8.29
C GLN A 293 16.98 -0.62 -8.59
N ALA A 294 16.47 -0.43 -9.81
CA ALA A 294 15.18 -0.97 -10.22
C ALA A 294 15.11 -2.50 -10.13
N ASN A 295 16.17 -3.20 -10.54
CA ASN A 295 16.26 -4.66 -10.45
C ASN A 295 16.27 -5.14 -8.99
N SER A 296 17.02 -4.45 -8.11
CA SER A 296 17.07 -4.79 -6.68
C SER A 296 15.70 -4.61 -6.03
N TYR A 297 15.01 -3.49 -6.28
CA TYR A 297 13.64 -3.29 -5.82
C TYR A 297 12.71 -4.40 -6.34
N SER A 298 12.75 -4.72 -7.64
CA SER A 298 11.94 -5.79 -8.22
C SER A 298 12.18 -7.15 -7.54
N SER A 299 13.45 -7.47 -7.23
CA SER A 299 13.84 -8.70 -6.52
C SER A 299 13.21 -8.80 -5.13
N VAL A 300 13.28 -7.71 -4.36
CA VAL A 300 12.70 -7.61 -3.01
C VAL A 300 11.17 -7.80 -3.06
N ILE A 301 10.48 -7.15 -4.01
CA ILE A 301 9.03 -7.29 -4.16
C ILE A 301 8.63 -8.72 -4.55
N ARG A 302 9.32 -9.33 -5.52
CA ARG A 302 9.05 -10.72 -5.93
C ARG A 302 9.27 -11.70 -4.79
N THR A 303 10.28 -11.46 -3.95
CA THR A 303 10.51 -12.25 -2.73
C THR A 303 9.30 -12.19 -1.80
N CYS A 304 8.77 -11.00 -1.51
CA CYS A 304 7.58 -10.87 -0.67
C CYS A 304 6.35 -11.55 -1.31
N LEU A 305 6.18 -11.45 -2.63
CA LEU A 305 5.07 -12.13 -3.32
C LEU A 305 5.18 -13.65 -3.27
N ALA A 306 6.39 -14.20 -3.32
CA ALA A 306 6.66 -15.64 -3.26
C ALA A 306 6.41 -16.24 -1.87
N ILE A 307 6.52 -15.45 -0.80
CA ILE A 307 6.29 -15.89 0.58
C ILE A 307 4.83 -15.58 0.95
N SER A 308 4.03 -16.62 1.16
CA SER A 308 2.59 -16.48 1.47
C SER A 308 2.30 -15.66 2.72
N ARG A 309 3.19 -15.73 3.71
CA ARG A 309 3.13 -14.96 4.97
C ARG A 309 3.84 -13.61 4.91
N CYS A 310 4.35 -13.17 3.76
CA CYS A 310 4.82 -11.79 3.63
C CYS A 310 3.63 -10.87 3.41
N THR A 311 3.27 -10.07 4.42
CA THR A 311 1.99 -9.33 4.43
C THR A 311 2.06 -7.93 3.84
N GLY A 312 3.25 -7.41 3.55
CA GLY A 312 3.39 -6.10 2.93
C GLY A 312 4.82 -5.56 2.94
N VAL A 313 4.97 -4.42 2.26
CA VAL A 313 6.23 -3.71 2.08
C VAL A 313 6.02 -2.24 2.45
N THR A 314 6.93 -1.67 3.21
CA THR A 314 7.01 -0.23 3.48
C THR A 314 8.35 0.29 2.97
N VAL A 315 8.34 1.38 2.20
CA VAL A 315 9.56 2.11 1.81
C VAL A 315 9.87 3.21 2.82
N TRP A 316 11.15 3.48 3.12
CA TRP A 316 11.53 4.43 4.17
C TRP A 316 11.59 5.89 3.69
N GLY A 317 10.43 6.36 3.23
CA GLY A 317 10.19 7.75 2.81
C GLY A 317 9.40 7.85 1.50
N VAL A 318 8.83 9.03 1.25
CA VAL A 318 8.02 9.30 0.05
C VAL A 318 8.90 9.69 -1.15
N THR A 319 9.93 10.52 -0.94
CA THR A 319 10.75 11.13 -1.99
C THR A 319 12.21 11.21 -1.55
N ASP A 320 13.14 11.06 -2.51
CA ASP A 320 14.58 11.25 -2.29
C ASP A 320 14.89 12.60 -1.61
N LYS A 321 14.06 13.63 -1.80
CA LYS A 321 14.20 14.96 -1.18
C LYS A 321 14.34 14.89 0.34
N TYR A 322 13.60 13.98 0.98
CA TYR A 322 13.48 13.88 2.43
C TYR A 322 14.02 12.58 3.02
N SER A 323 14.63 11.72 2.20
CA SER A 323 15.24 10.50 2.72
C SER A 323 16.34 10.84 3.72
N TRP A 324 16.41 10.09 4.83
CA TRP A 324 17.55 10.08 5.75
C TRP A 324 18.90 9.78 5.06
N ARG A 325 18.84 9.21 3.85
CA ARG A 325 19.96 8.91 2.96
C ARG A 325 19.82 9.63 1.61
N SER A 326 19.34 10.88 1.62
CA SER A 326 19.03 11.66 0.40
C SER A 326 20.18 11.70 -0.63
N GLY A 327 21.44 11.75 -0.18
CA GLY A 327 22.63 11.70 -1.05
C GLY A 327 22.77 10.42 -1.88
N ASP A 328 22.13 9.32 -1.45
CA ASP A 328 22.15 8.02 -2.12
C ASP A 328 20.99 7.84 -3.11
N THR A 329 20.06 8.80 -3.19
CA THR A 329 18.82 8.73 -3.98
C THR A 329 18.08 7.38 -3.86
N PRO A 330 17.69 6.93 -2.64
CA PRO A 330 17.42 5.51 -2.44
C PRO A 330 15.94 5.11 -2.65
N LEU A 331 15.04 6.04 -2.92
CA LEU A 331 13.59 5.83 -2.94
C LEU A 331 12.99 5.70 -4.35
N LEU A 332 11.65 5.63 -4.43
CA LEU A 332 10.92 5.40 -5.69
C LEU A 332 10.63 6.69 -6.46
N PHE A 333 10.67 7.84 -5.80
CA PHE A 333 10.41 9.16 -6.37
C PHE A 333 11.62 10.06 -6.16
N ASP A 334 11.98 10.83 -7.18
CA ASP A 334 13.08 11.78 -7.10
C ASP A 334 12.71 13.02 -6.28
N GLY A 335 13.65 13.97 -6.16
CA GLY A 335 13.45 15.20 -5.39
C GLY A 335 12.34 16.13 -5.89
N ASN A 336 11.84 15.91 -7.11
CA ASN A 336 10.74 16.64 -7.73
C ASN A 336 9.44 15.81 -7.79
N TYR A 337 9.37 14.70 -7.03
CA TYR A 337 8.27 13.75 -7.03
C TYR A 337 8.08 12.98 -8.34
N ALA A 338 9.05 13.01 -9.26
CA ALA A 338 8.96 12.23 -10.48
C ALA A 338 9.26 10.75 -10.19
N LYS A 339 8.49 9.86 -10.83
CA LYS A 339 8.65 8.41 -10.72
C LYS A 339 9.99 7.98 -11.31
N LYS A 340 10.81 7.26 -10.53
CA LYS A 340 12.10 6.70 -10.97
C LYS A 340 11.90 5.34 -11.65
N ALA A 341 12.96 4.83 -12.30
CA ALA A 341 12.96 3.45 -12.83
C ALA A 341 12.60 2.41 -11.75
N ALA A 342 12.97 2.65 -10.49
CA ALA A 342 12.61 1.82 -9.36
C ALA A 342 11.08 1.75 -9.13
N TYR A 343 10.36 2.87 -9.23
CA TYR A 343 8.90 2.89 -9.14
C TYR A 343 8.27 1.95 -10.18
N THR A 344 8.68 2.11 -11.44
CA THR A 344 8.18 1.31 -12.57
C THR A 344 8.41 -0.18 -12.35
N ALA A 345 9.59 -0.55 -11.85
CA ALA A 345 9.94 -1.95 -11.57
C ALA A 345 9.15 -2.54 -10.39
N VAL A 346 8.92 -1.76 -9.32
CA VAL A 346 8.05 -2.16 -8.20
C VAL A 346 6.62 -2.37 -8.68
N LEU A 347 6.04 -1.39 -9.38
CA LEU A 347 4.67 -1.48 -9.88
C LEU A 347 4.48 -2.70 -10.80
N THR A 348 5.42 -2.92 -11.72
CA THR A 348 5.42 -4.10 -12.61
C THR A 348 5.53 -5.40 -11.83
N ALA A 349 6.40 -5.46 -10.81
CA ALA A 349 6.56 -6.66 -9.98
C ALA A 349 5.29 -6.99 -9.18
N LEU A 350 4.53 -5.98 -8.76
CA LEU A 350 3.22 -6.14 -8.11
C LEU A 350 2.10 -6.54 -9.09
N GLY A 351 2.38 -6.70 -10.39
CA GLY A 351 1.39 -6.98 -11.42
C GLY A 351 0.65 -5.74 -11.94
N GLY A 352 1.08 -4.54 -11.53
CA GLY A 352 0.59 -3.28 -12.08
C GLY A 352 1.21 -2.96 -13.44
N SER A 353 0.56 -2.08 -14.21
CA SER A 353 1.07 -1.63 -15.51
C SER A 353 1.59 -0.19 -15.42
N PRO A 354 2.86 0.08 -15.81
CA PRO A 354 3.45 1.43 -15.80
C PRO A 354 2.76 2.48 -16.69
N GLY A 355 1.72 2.11 -17.43
CA GLY A 355 0.89 3.02 -18.24
C GLY A 355 -0.51 3.31 -17.65
N GLY A 356 -0.77 2.91 -16.40
CA GLY A 356 -2.10 2.99 -15.79
C GLY A 356 -2.44 4.36 -15.21
N GLY A 357 -2.67 5.37 -16.04
CA GLY A 357 -3.50 6.50 -15.63
C GLY A 357 -4.98 6.10 -15.64
N GLY A 358 -5.44 5.36 -14.62
CA GLY A 358 -6.86 5.18 -14.28
C GLY A 358 -7.65 4.08 -15.01
N GLY A 359 -8.57 3.45 -14.27
CA GLY A 359 -9.70 2.67 -14.82
C GLY A 359 -10.02 1.38 -14.04
N GLY A 360 -11.18 1.22 -13.39
CA GLY A 360 -12.32 2.13 -13.41
C GLY A 360 -13.58 1.63 -12.71
N GLY A 361 -14.54 2.54 -12.63
CA GLY A 361 -15.87 2.30 -13.21
C GLY A 361 -15.88 2.95 -14.59
N GLY A 362 -16.53 2.32 -15.57
CA GLY A 362 -16.48 2.71 -16.98
C GLY A 362 -17.11 4.07 -17.29
N SER A 363 -16.33 5.14 -17.14
CA SER A 363 -16.58 6.41 -17.81
C SER A 363 -15.68 6.52 -19.05
N ALA A 364 -16.26 6.92 -20.18
CA ALA A 364 -15.52 7.34 -21.38
C ALA A 364 -14.32 8.20 -20.98
N SER A 365 -13.11 7.92 -21.47
CA SER A 365 -11.91 8.71 -21.15
C SER A 365 -11.06 8.92 -22.40
N CYS A 366 -10.23 9.96 -22.40
CA CYS A 366 -9.33 10.26 -23.51
C CYS A 366 -8.01 10.89 -23.03
N THR A 367 -7.00 10.89 -23.88
CA THR A 367 -5.72 11.60 -23.68
C THR A 367 -5.49 12.62 -24.79
N ALA A 368 -4.70 13.67 -24.51
CA ALA A 368 -4.27 14.67 -25.49
C ALA A 368 -2.74 14.76 -25.50
N THR A 369 -2.11 14.54 -26.65
CA THR A 369 -0.65 14.55 -26.80
C THR A 369 -0.22 15.60 -27.81
N TYR A 370 0.71 16.48 -27.41
CA TYR A 370 1.27 17.51 -28.27
C TYR A 370 2.40 16.99 -29.16
N ARG A 371 2.44 17.47 -30.39
CA ARG A 371 3.58 17.36 -31.30
C ARG A 371 3.86 18.72 -31.93
N ALA A 372 5.13 19.13 -31.93
CA ALA A 372 5.56 20.31 -32.66
C ALA A 372 5.55 20.04 -34.18
N GLY A 373 5.00 20.98 -34.94
CA GLY A 373 5.01 20.97 -36.39
C GLY A 373 6.10 21.87 -36.98
N THR A 374 5.90 22.29 -38.22
CA THR A 374 6.79 23.21 -38.94
C THR A 374 6.90 24.55 -38.22
N SER A 375 8.12 25.09 -38.13
CA SER A 375 8.41 26.42 -37.57
C SER A 375 8.97 27.36 -38.62
N TRP A 376 8.66 28.65 -38.46
CA TRP A 376 9.19 29.78 -39.19
C TRP A 376 9.70 30.83 -38.19
N ALA A 377 10.26 31.95 -38.68
CA ALA A 377 10.81 33.00 -37.83
C ALA A 377 9.74 33.67 -36.93
N ASP A 378 8.50 33.78 -37.41
CA ASP A 378 7.41 34.53 -36.79
C ASP A 378 6.30 33.64 -36.20
N ARG A 379 6.29 32.34 -36.52
CA ARG A 379 5.21 31.40 -36.13
C ARG A 379 5.65 29.94 -36.15
N PHE A 380 4.88 29.08 -35.50
CA PHE A 380 5.03 27.62 -35.60
C PHE A 380 3.69 26.90 -35.56
N ASN A 381 3.65 25.70 -36.14
CA ASN A 381 2.49 24.83 -36.06
C ASN A 381 2.58 23.91 -34.83
N GLY A 382 1.45 23.69 -34.19
CA GLY A 382 1.24 22.70 -33.15
C GLY A 382 0.17 21.70 -33.59
N GLU A 383 0.36 20.45 -33.20
CA GLU A 383 -0.56 19.36 -33.48
C GLU A 383 -0.88 18.64 -32.17
N VAL A 384 -2.16 18.31 -31.95
CA VAL A 384 -2.60 17.57 -30.76
C VAL A 384 -3.37 16.34 -31.20
N THR A 385 -2.90 15.17 -30.75
CA THR A 385 -3.57 13.90 -30.96
C THR A 385 -4.42 13.56 -29.74
N ILE A 386 -5.72 13.37 -29.99
CA ILE A 386 -6.69 12.87 -29.02
C ILE A 386 -6.83 11.37 -29.21
N THR A 387 -6.67 10.60 -28.14
CA THR A 387 -6.83 9.13 -28.17
C THR A 387 -7.88 8.71 -27.16
N ALA A 388 -8.89 7.95 -27.61
CA ALA A 388 -9.85 7.34 -26.70
C ALA A 388 -9.17 6.27 -25.83
N GLY A 389 -9.61 6.18 -24.58
CA GLY A 389 -9.21 5.12 -23.67
C GLY A 389 -9.77 3.76 -24.08
N THR A 390 -10.05 2.92 -23.09
CA THR A 390 -10.52 1.54 -23.31
C THR A 390 -12.02 1.43 -23.62
N THR A 391 -12.76 2.55 -23.59
CA THR A 391 -14.16 2.64 -23.96
C THR A 391 -14.33 3.66 -25.09
N ALA A 392 -15.36 3.45 -25.93
CA ALA A 392 -15.68 4.43 -26.96
C ALA A 392 -16.07 5.75 -26.30
N ILE A 393 -15.60 6.86 -26.86
CA ILE A 393 -16.03 8.21 -26.46
C ILE A 393 -16.93 8.74 -27.57
N THR A 394 -17.95 9.52 -27.22
CA THR A 394 -18.89 10.16 -28.18
C THR A 394 -18.44 11.57 -28.57
N THR A 395 -17.66 12.21 -27.71
CA THR A 395 -17.05 13.52 -27.93
C THR A 395 -15.83 13.69 -27.02
N TRP A 396 -15.06 14.74 -27.27
CA TRP A 396 -13.89 15.12 -26.49
C TRP A 396 -13.71 16.63 -26.45
N THR A 397 -12.97 17.12 -25.46
CA THR A 397 -12.57 18.52 -25.37
C THR A 397 -11.17 18.59 -24.77
N THR A 398 -10.32 19.50 -25.24
CA THR A 398 -9.01 19.77 -24.62
C THR A 398 -8.67 21.24 -24.71
N THR A 399 -7.83 21.76 -23.81
CA THR A 399 -7.35 23.14 -23.89
C THR A 399 -5.94 23.22 -24.46
N VAL A 400 -5.64 24.35 -25.10
CA VAL A 400 -4.30 24.76 -25.54
C VAL A 400 -4.07 26.15 -24.98
N THR A 401 -3.11 26.28 -24.08
CA THR A 401 -2.75 27.54 -23.43
C THR A 401 -1.45 28.06 -24.03
N VAL A 402 -1.52 29.24 -24.65
CA VAL A 402 -0.34 29.98 -25.11
C VAL A 402 0.05 31.06 -24.12
N ARG A 403 1.32 31.45 -24.11
CA ARG A 403 1.84 32.47 -23.18
C ARG A 403 1.96 33.80 -23.90
N SER A 404 1.37 34.87 -23.35
CA SER A 404 1.60 36.23 -23.84
C SER A 404 3.10 36.48 -24.05
N PRO A 405 3.54 37.05 -25.18
CA PRO A 405 2.73 37.69 -26.23
C PRO A 405 2.23 36.77 -27.35
N GLN A 406 2.39 35.44 -27.26
CA GLN A 406 1.93 34.50 -28.29
C GLN A 406 0.43 34.61 -28.55
N LYS A 407 0.02 34.37 -29.79
CA LYS A 407 -1.39 34.24 -30.18
C LYS A 407 -1.58 33.10 -31.17
N ILE A 408 -2.63 32.32 -30.98
CA ILE A 408 -3.04 31.33 -31.99
C ILE A 408 -3.77 32.09 -33.10
N SER A 409 -3.33 31.92 -34.36
CA SER A 409 -3.86 32.65 -35.52
C SER A 409 -4.78 31.80 -36.40
N THR A 410 -4.55 30.50 -36.49
CA THR A 410 -5.36 29.57 -37.29
C THR A 410 -5.50 28.23 -36.59
N THR A 411 -6.58 27.51 -36.89
CA THR A 411 -6.88 26.17 -36.37
C THR A 411 -7.50 25.33 -37.48
N TRP A 412 -7.33 24.01 -37.43
CA TRP A 412 -7.95 23.07 -38.37
C TRP A 412 -8.32 21.75 -37.67
N ASN A 413 -9.24 20.99 -38.28
CA ASN A 413 -9.75 19.71 -37.79
C ASN A 413 -10.39 19.77 -36.38
N GLY A 414 -10.99 20.90 -36.03
CA GLY A 414 -11.73 21.06 -34.77
C GLY A 414 -12.53 22.37 -34.73
N THR A 415 -13.31 22.55 -33.67
CA THR A 415 -14.13 23.73 -33.40
C THR A 415 -13.62 24.42 -32.12
N PRO A 416 -12.84 25.52 -32.25
CA PRO A 416 -12.27 26.21 -31.10
C PRO A 416 -13.27 27.18 -30.44
N THR A 417 -13.15 27.33 -29.12
CA THR A 417 -13.69 28.46 -28.34
C THR A 417 -12.57 29.09 -27.51
N TRP A 418 -12.72 30.35 -27.13
CA TRP A 418 -11.67 31.13 -26.48
C TRP A 418 -12.10 31.65 -25.12
N ASP A 419 -11.14 31.76 -24.19
CA ASP A 419 -11.33 32.52 -22.96
C ASP A 419 -11.32 34.03 -23.23
N THR A 420 -11.63 34.82 -22.19
CA THR A 420 -11.69 36.29 -22.30
C THR A 420 -10.34 36.93 -22.61
N THR A 421 -9.22 36.25 -22.32
CA THR A 421 -7.87 36.75 -22.63
C THR A 421 -7.39 36.40 -24.05
N GLY A 422 -8.08 35.47 -24.72
CA GLY A 422 -7.68 34.90 -26.00
C GLY A 422 -6.38 34.09 -25.94
N ASN A 423 -5.95 33.66 -24.75
CA ASN A 423 -4.73 32.86 -24.56
C ASN A 423 -5.02 31.38 -24.32
N ILE A 424 -6.26 31.03 -23.97
CA ILE A 424 -6.69 29.66 -23.74
C ILE A 424 -7.71 29.31 -24.83
N MET A 425 -7.30 28.44 -25.74
CA MET A 425 -8.18 27.83 -26.72
C MET A 425 -8.74 26.54 -26.13
N THR A 426 -10.06 26.38 -26.11
CA THR A 426 -10.71 25.09 -25.86
C THR A 426 -11.11 24.49 -27.20
N MET A 427 -10.60 23.31 -27.53
CA MET A 427 -10.86 22.62 -28.79
C MET A 427 -11.88 21.51 -28.61
N LYS A 428 -12.83 21.43 -29.56
CA LYS A 428 -13.84 20.36 -29.69
C LYS A 428 -13.75 19.70 -31.08
N PRO A 429 -14.27 18.48 -31.27
CA PRO A 429 -14.30 17.84 -32.59
C PRO A 429 -15.14 18.63 -33.60
N ALA A 430 -14.68 18.65 -34.85
CA ALA A 430 -15.43 19.20 -35.98
C ALA A 430 -16.43 18.13 -36.48
N GLY A 431 -17.65 18.12 -35.93
CA GLY A 431 -18.69 17.15 -36.29
C GLY A 431 -18.72 15.94 -35.35
N ASN A 432 -18.67 14.72 -35.91
CA ASN A 432 -18.72 13.49 -35.09
C ASN A 432 -17.43 13.33 -34.27
N GLY A 433 -17.54 13.50 -32.95
CA GLY A 433 -16.45 13.33 -32.00
C GLY A 433 -16.23 11.90 -31.53
N THR A 434 -16.97 10.93 -32.09
CA THR A 434 -16.92 9.55 -31.64
C THR A 434 -15.59 8.90 -32.02
N LEU A 435 -14.90 8.33 -31.03
CA LEU A 435 -13.72 7.49 -31.23
C LEU A 435 -13.98 6.14 -30.60
N ALA A 436 -13.73 5.07 -31.38
CA ALA A 436 -13.71 3.71 -30.85
C ALA A 436 -12.59 3.57 -29.80
N PRO A 437 -12.62 2.53 -28.93
CA PRO A 437 -11.56 2.29 -27.97
C PRO A 437 -10.17 2.29 -28.63
N GLY A 438 -9.24 3.08 -28.11
CA GLY A 438 -7.88 3.22 -28.65
C GLY A 438 -7.76 3.96 -29.99
N ALA A 439 -8.88 4.36 -30.62
CA ALA A 439 -8.83 5.17 -31.83
C ALA A 439 -8.42 6.61 -31.50
N SER A 440 -7.81 7.27 -32.48
CA SER A 440 -7.32 8.63 -32.32
C SER A 440 -7.77 9.56 -33.45
N THR A 441 -7.77 10.85 -33.15
CA THR A 441 -7.94 11.94 -34.12
C THR A 441 -6.97 13.07 -33.78
N THR A 442 -6.75 13.95 -34.74
CA THR A 442 -5.73 14.99 -34.62
C THR A 442 -6.27 16.33 -35.10
N PHE A 443 -6.04 17.36 -34.30
CA PHE A 443 -6.26 18.76 -34.71
C PHE A 443 -4.96 19.54 -34.65
N GLY A 444 -4.91 20.64 -35.38
CA GLY A 444 -3.73 21.50 -35.39
C GLY A 444 -4.07 22.98 -35.35
N PHE A 445 -3.04 23.77 -35.09
CA PHE A 445 -3.12 25.21 -34.97
C PHE A 445 -1.77 25.87 -35.28
N THR A 446 -1.82 27.15 -35.65
CA THR A 446 -0.61 27.98 -35.81
C THR A 446 -0.52 28.99 -34.67
N ILE A 447 0.64 29.06 -34.02
CA ILE A 447 0.97 30.07 -33.00
C ILE A 447 1.89 31.11 -33.61
N MET A 448 1.47 32.37 -33.61
CA MET A 448 2.35 33.52 -33.80
C MET A 448 3.22 33.68 -32.56
N THR A 449 4.54 33.68 -32.72
CA THR A 449 5.49 33.68 -31.59
C THR A 449 5.46 35.01 -30.85
N ASN A 450 5.37 36.11 -31.59
CA ASN A 450 5.51 37.48 -31.07
C ASN A 450 6.74 37.65 -30.15
N GLY A 451 7.83 36.93 -30.45
CA GLY A 451 9.05 36.92 -29.65
C GLY A 451 9.15 35.78 -28.62
N ASN A 452 8.14 34.92 -28.50
CA ASN A 452 8.15 33.74 -27.63
C ASN A 452 7.94 32.44 -28.42
N THR A 453 8.95 31.56 -28.39
CA THR A 453 8.99 30.28 -29.11
C THR A 453 8.68 29.06 -28.22
N GLN A 454 8.31 29.28 -26.96
CA GLN A 454 7.97 28.18 -26.05
C GLN A 454 6.74 27.42 -26.54
N PRO A 455 6.72 26.08 -26.39
CA PRO A 455 5.55 25.30 -26.76
C PRO A 455 4.35 25.65 -25.86
N PRO A 456 3.11 25.51 -26.39
CA PRO A 456 1.91 25.69 -25.61
C PRO A 456 1.77 24.60 -24.54
N THR A 457 0.98 24.86 -23.51
CA THR A 457 0.56 23.85 -22.55
C THR A 457 -0.74 23.22 -23.02
N ILE A 458 -0.80 21.89 -23.09
CA ILE A 458 -2.02 21.16 -23.44
C ILE A 458 -2.71 20.71 -22.16
N GLY A 459 -4.00 21.03 -22.04
CA GLY A 459 -4.82 20.58 -20.94
C GLY A 459 -5.15 19.09 -21.03
N THR A 460 -5.74 18.56 -19.96
CA THR A 460 -6.26 17.19 -19.97
C THR A 460 -7.41 17.06 -20.97
N CYS A 461 -7.46 15.93 -21.68
CA CYS A 461 -8.62 15.61 -22.50
C CYS A 461 -9.80 15.23 -21.61
N THR A 462 -10.96 15.84 -21.85
CA THR A 462 -12.21 15.53 -21.18
C THR A 462 -13.21 14.94 -22.17
N THR A 463 -14.03 14.03 -21.69
CA THR A 463 -15.15 13.41 -22.41
C THR A 463 -16.46 13.87 -21.74
N THR A 464 -17.57 13.86 -22.48
CA THR A 464 -18.92 14.08 -21.93
C THR A 464 -19.89 13.08 -22.50
#